data_AF-A0A9P5WYK9-F1
#
_entry.id   AF-A0A9P5WYK9-F1
#
_cell.length_a   1.000
_cell.length_b   1.000
_cell.length_c   1.000
_cell.angle_alpha   90.00
_cell.angle_beta   90.00
_cell.angle_gamma   90.00
#
_symmetry.space_group_name_H-M   'P 1'
#
loop_
_entity.id
_entity.type
_entity.pdbx_description
1 polymer ?
#
loop_
_entity_poly.entity_id
_entity_poly.type
_entity_poly.pdbx_seq_one_letter_code
_entity_poly.pdbx_strand_id
1 'polypeptide(L)' 'GSRASALISRTLFLNGGTVTIRGTKAHTGTPQCQRCWKWGHTTGTCRHPAIRCPICSGPHTGANHRSIAGCC' A
#
# COMPACT_ATOMS: atom_id res chain seq x y z
N GLY A 1 9.06 9.79 -4.38
CA GLY A 1 9.27 10.47 -3.08
C GLY A 1 10.70 10.29 -2.66
N SER A 2 11.38 11.35 -2.25
CA SER A 2 12.83 11.38 -1.94
C SER A 2 13.29 10.28 -0.97
N ARG A 3 12.45 9.91 0.01
CA ARG A 3 12.74 8.83 0.97
C ARG A 3 12.78 7.43 0.36
N ALA A 4 11.98 7.15 -0.67
CA ALA A 4 11.96 5.84 -1.32
C ALA A 4 13.23 5.57 -2.13
N SER A 5 13.81 6.63 -2.72
CA SER A 5 15.07 6.52 -3.46
C SER A 5 16.24 6.08 -2.56
N ALA A 6 16.21 6.43 -1.27
CA ALA A 6 17.21 6.01 -0.29
C ALA A 6 17.15 4.50 0.05
N LEU A 7 16.15 3.77 -0.46
CA LEU A 7 16.03 2.33 -0.30
C LEU A 7 16.54 1.56 -1.52
N ILE A 8 16.83 2.24 -2.64
CA ILE A 8 17.38 1.59 -3.82
C ILE A 8 18.75 0.98 -3.48
N SER A 9 18.98 -0.24 -3.96
CA SER A 9 20.16 -1.06 -3.70
C SER A 9 20.31 -1.55 -2.25
N ARG A 10 19.38 -1.25 -1.34
CA ARG A 10 19.33 -1.91 -0.03
C ARG A 10 18.79 -3.31 -0.17
N THR A 11 19.28 -4.16 0.73
CA THR A 11 18.90 -5.55 0.83
C THR A 11 18.07 -5.77 2.08
N LEU A 12 16.94 -6.47 1.93
CA LEU A 12 16.02 -6.82 2.99
C LEU A 12 15.94 -8.33 3.11
N PHE A 13 15.71 -8.83 4.32
CA PHE A 13 15.35 -10.22 4.55
C PHE A 13 13.82 -10.35 4.53
N LEU A 14 13.29 -11.08 3.55
CA LEU A 14 11.87 -11.32 3.36
C LEU A 14 11.64 -12.81 3.16
N ASN A 15 10.73 -13.40 3.96
CA ASN A 15 10.33 -14.80 3.87
C ASN A 15 11.51 -15.80 3.84
N GLY A 16 12.52 -15.58 4.69
CA GLY A 16 13.73 -16.43 4.77
C GLY A 16 14.75 -16.21 3.65
N GLY A 17 14.51 -15.29 2.72
CA GLY A 17 15.40 -14.97 1.62
C GLY A 17 15.87 -13.52 1.64
N THR A 18 16.99 -13.30 0.96
CA THR A 18 17.61 -11.98 0.78
C THR A 18 17.10 -11.34 -0.51
N VAL A 19 16.46 -10.17 -0.41
CA VAL A 19 15.87 -9.45 -1.55
C VAL A 19 16.50 -8.06 -1.67
N THR A 20 16.99 -7.72 -2.86
CA THR A 20 17.57 -6.39 -3.13
C THR A 20 16.58 -5.50 -3.86
N ILE A 21 16.38 -4.29 -3.35
CA ILE A 21 15.49 -3.30 -3.94
C ILE A 21 16.16 -2.71 -5.18
N ARG A 22 15.53 -2.86 -6.35
CA ARG A 22 16.00 -2.24 -7.59
C ARG A 22 15.19 -0.98 -7.88
N GLY A 23 15.90 0.09 -8.24
CA GLY A 23 15.27 1.29 -8.77
C GLY A 23 14.76 1.04 -10.18
N THR A 24 13.57 1.58 -10.49
CA THR A 24 13.02 1.60 -11.84
C THR A 24 12.73 3.04 -12.25
N LYS A 25 12.61 3.29 -13.57
CA LYS A 25 12.17 4.60 -14.06
C LYS A 25 10.76 4.88 -13.53
N ALA A 26 10.49 6.11 -13.13
CA ALA A 26 9.17 6.51 -12.71
C ALA A 26 8.18 6.34 -13.89
N HIS A 27 7.03 5.71 -13.64
CA HIS A 27 5.95 5.64 -14.62
C HIS A 27 5.19 6.97 -14.60
N THR A 28 5.71 7.96 -15.32
CA THR A 28 5.10 9.28 -15.43
C THR A 28 3.79 9.20 -16.21
N GLY A 29 2.70 9.74 -15.66
CA GLY A 29 1.40 9.83 -16.34
C GLY A 29 0.47 8.63 -16.19
N THR A 30 0.96 7.48 -15.69
CA THR A 30 0.08 6.36 -15.34
C THR A 30 -0.18 6.38 -13.83
N PRO A 31 -1.42 6.57 -13.35
CA PRO A 31 -1.70 6.52 -11.93
C PRO A 31 -1.52 5.10 -11.38
N GLN A 32 -0.91 5.00 -10.20
CA GLN A 32 -0.92 3.77 -9.39
C GLN A 32 -2.05 3.85 -8.37
N CYS A 33 -2.94 2.88 -8.41
CA CYS A 33 -4.03 2.77 -7.46
C CYS A 33 -3.49 2.43 -6.06
N GLN A 34 -3.81 3.25 -5.05
CA GLN A 34 -3.38 3.01 -3.66
C GLN A 34 -4.19 1.93 -2.95
N ARG A 35 -5.25 1.42 -3.59
CA ARG A 35 -6.08 0.32 -3.05
C ARG A 35 -5.58 -1.05 -3.47
N CYS A 36 -5.25 -1.24 -4.75
CA CYS A 36 -4.84 -2.54 -5.28
C CYS A 36 -3.39 -2.59 -5.77
N TRP A 37 -2.66 -1.47 -5.68
CA TRP A 37 -1.26 -1.32 -6.11
C TRP A 37 -1.00 -1.57 -7.60
N LYS A 38 -2.05 -1.68 -8.41
CA LYS A 38 -1.97 -1.80 -9.88
C LYS A 38 -1.90 -0.42 -10.55
N TRP A 39 -1.19 -0.38 -11.67
CA TRP A 39 -1.13 0.77 -12.55
C TRP A 39 -2.37 0.86 -13.46
N GLY A 40 -2.67 2.05 -13.97
CA GLY A 40 -3.67 2.28 -15.02
C GLY A 40 -5.00 2.87 -14.55
N HIS A 41 -5.19 3.07 -13.25
CA HIS A 41 -6.38 3.72 -12.71
C HIS A 41 -6.10 4.40 -11.37
N THR A 42 -6.96 5.35 -10.98
CA THR A 42 -6.89 6.02 -9.68
C THR A 42 -7.66 5.22 -8.63
N THR A 43 -7.41 5.49 -7.35
CA THR A 43 -8.11 4.82 -6.24
C THR A 43 -9.64 5.00 -6.31
N GLY A 44 -10.12 6.13 -6.84
CA GLY A 44 -11.55 6.43 -6.96
C GLY A 44 -12.30 5.53 -7.94
N THR A 45 -11.64 5.09 -9.02
CA THR A 45 -12.23 4.20 -10.04
C THR A 45 -11.90 2.72 -9.80
N CYS A 46 -11.24 2.41 -8.68
CA CYS A 46 -10.85 1.04 -8.36
C CYS A 46 -12.04 0.18 -7.94
N ARG A 47 -12.21 -0.96 -8.64
CA ARG A 47 -13.23 -1.98 -8.31
C ARG A 47 -12.76 -2.98 -7.25
N HIS A 48 -11.50 -2.93 -6.84
CA HIS A 48 -11.00 -3.81 -5.77
C HIS A 48 -11.73 -3.48 -4.46
N PRO A 49 -12.09 -4.49 -3.63
CA PRO A 49 -12.75 -4.26 -2.36
C PRO A 49 -11.97 -3.26 -1.51
N ALA A 50 -12.64 -2.23 -1.01
CA ALA A 50 -12.04 -1.34 -0.03
C ALA A 50 -11.99 -2.08 1.31
N ILE A 51 -10.83 -2.05 1.98
CA ILE A 51 -10.76 -2.46 3.39
C ILE A 51 -11.61 -1.46 4.17
N ARG A 52 -12.73 -1.93 4.70
CA ARG A 52 -13.64 -1.14 5.54
C ARG A 52 -13.98 -1.93 6.78
N CYS A 53 -13.94 -1.24 7.91
CA CYS A 53 -14.31 -1.85 9.17
C CYS A 53 -15.83 -2.04 9.19
N PRO A 54 -16.36 -3.25 9.47
CA PRO A 54 -17.80 -3.46 9.55
C PRO A 54 -18.45 -2.70 10.72
N ILE A 55 -17.66 -2.24 11.70
CA ILE A 55 -18.15 -1.56 12.91
C ILE A 55 -18.24 -0.04 12.70
N CYS A 56 -17.19 0.58 12.13
CA CYS A 56 -17.12 2.04 12.00
C CYS A 56 -16.87 2.55 10.57
N SER A 57 -16.86 1.66 9.57
CA SER A 57 -16.57 1.98 8.16
C SER A 57 -15.20 2.63 7.88
N GLY A 58 -14.30 2.69 8.88
CA GLY A 58 -12.93 3.20 8.74
C GLY A 58 -12.02 2.30 7.89
N PRO A 59 -10.85 2.79 7.45
CA PRO A 59 -9.94 2.11 6.53
C PRO A 59 -9.11 0.99 7.19
N HIS A 60 -9.77 0.08 7.91
CA HIS A 60 -9.15 -1.05 8.61
C HIS A 60 -10.09 -2.26 8.65
N THR A 61 -9.56 -3.45 8.92
CA THR A 61 -10.37 -4.66 9.09
C THR A 61 -11.12 -4.64 10.44
N GLY A 62 -12.17 -5.44 10.57
CA GLY A 62 -12.86 -5.61 11.86
C GLY A 62 -11.94 -6.10 12.98
N ALA A 63 -10.99 -6.98 12.66
CA ALA A 63 -10.00 -7.49 13.61
C ALA A 63 -9.12 -6.38 14.22
N ASN A 64 -8.80 -5.35 13.43
CA ASN A 64 -7.95 -4.25 13.87
C ASN A 64 -8.73 -3.12 14.55
N HIS A 65 -10.05 -3.27 14.75
CA HIS A 65 -10.90 -2.19 15.20
C HIS A 65 -10.44 -1.60 16.54
N ARG A 66 -10.19 -2.43 17.54
CA ARG A 66 -9.73 -1.96 18.87
C ARG A 66 -8.36 -1.30 18.87
N SER A 67 -7.50 -1.63 17.91
CA SER A 67 -6.15 -1.07 17.84
C SER A 67 -6.08 0.24 17.06
N ILE A 68 -7.03 0.50 16.17
CA ILE A 68 -6.96 1.59 15.19
C ILE A 68 -8.11 2.60 15.38
N ALA A 69 -9.30 2.13 15.75
CA ALA A 69 -10.46 3.00 15.89
C ALA A 69 -10.39 3.76 17.22
N GLY A 70 -10.32 5.09 17.17
CA GLY A 70 -10.41 5.95 18.35
C GLY A 70 -11.85 6.20 18.84
N CYS A 71 -12.85 5.56 18.23
CA CYS A 71 -14.25 5.66 18.63
C CYS A 71 -14.65 4.67 19.73
N CYS A 72 -13.68 3.93 20.28
CA CYS A 72 -13.84 2.91 21.31
C CYS A 72 -12.71 3.06 22.32
#